data_AF-A0A849EFF2-F1
#
_entry.id   AF-A0A849EFF2-F1
#
_cell.length_a   1.000
_cell.length_b   1.000
_cell.length_c   1.000
_cell.angle_alpha   90.00
_cell.angle_beta   90.00
_cell.angle_gamma   90.00
#
_symmetry.space_group_name_H-M   'P 1'
#
loop_
_entity.id
_entity.type
_entity.pdbx_description
1 polymer ?
#
loop_
_entity_poly.entity_id
_entity_poly.type
_entity_poly.pdbx_seq_one_letter_code
_entity_poly.pdbx_strand_id
1 'polypeptide(L)' 'ITLSLEGESVKLVDAKGNASMVVIADVAASNGVIHAIDSVVMPAD' A
#
# COMPACT_ATOMS: atom_id res chain seq x y z
N ILE A 1 7.05 4.49 6.84
CA ILE A 1 6.37 3.73 5.76
C ILE A 1 7.23 3.85 4.52
N THR A 2 7.56 2.73 3.89
CA THR A 2 8.38 2.68 2.68
C THR A 2 7.60 1.98 1.58
N LEU A 3 7.62 2.52 0.37
CA LEU A 3 7.03 1.89 -0.82
C LEU A 3 8.15 1.33 -1.70
N SER A 4 8.00 0.08 -2.13
CA SER A 4 8.94 -0.61 -3.01
C SER A 4 8.18 -1.32 -4.12
N LEU A 5 8.69 -1.24 -5.34
CA LEU A 5 8.12 -1.93 -6.49
C LEU A 5 8.77 -3.33 -6.59
N GLU A 6 7.98 -4.39 -6.43
CA GLU A 6 8.40 -5.77 -6.67
C GLU A 6 7.72 -6.26 -7.96
N GLY A 7 8.42 -6.11 -9.09
CA GLY A 7 7.88 -6.45 -10.41
C GLY A 7 6.79 -5.49 -10.86
N GLU A 8 5.59 -6.02 -11.16
CA GLU A 8 4.38 -5.23 -11.47
C GLU A 8 3.56 -4.86 -10.22
N SER A 9 3.90 -5.39 -9.05
CA SER A 9 3.15 -5.16 -7.80
C SER A 9 3.88 -4.20 -6.87
N VAL A 10 3.11 -3.33 -6.20
CA VAL A 10 3.64 -2.41 -5.19
C VAL A 10 3.56 -3.06 -3.82
N LYS A 11 4.70 -3.09 -3.14
CA LYS A 11 4.82 -3.52 -1.74
C LYS A 11 5.00 -2.31 -0.85
N LEU A 12 4.23 -2.29 0.22
CA LEU A 12 4.30 -1.30 1.27
C LEU A 12 4.92 -1.95 2.50
N VAL A 13 5.82 -1.25 3.17
CA VAL A 13 6.34 -1.64 4.48
C VAL A 13 5.95 -0.57 5.48
N ASP A 14 5.19 -0.96 6.49
CA ASP A 14 4.78 -0.07 7.56
C ASP A 14 5.96 0.27 8.49
N ALA A 15 5.71 1.13 9.48
CA ALA A 15 6.77 1.56 10.37
C ALA A 15 7.13 0.53 11.47
N LYS A 16 6.31 -0.52 11.64
CA LYS A 16 6.60 -1.69 12.49
C LYS A 16 7.29 -2.82 11.71
N GLY A 17 7.50 -2.66 10.41
CA GLY A 17 8.14 -3.64 9.52
C GLY A 17 7.18 -4.65 8.89
N ASN A 18 5.86 -4.48 9.04
CA ASN A 18 4.88 -5.33 8.37
C ASN A 18 4.81 -4.96 6.89
N ALA A 19 4.68 -5.98 6.03
CA ALA A 19 4.52 -5.78 4.60
C ALA A 19 3.04 -5.91 4.18
N SER A 20 2.59 -5.02 3.30
CA SER A 20 1.29 -5.06 2.63
C SER A 20 1.50 -5.03 1.12
N MET A 21 0.64 -5.71 0.36
CA MET A 21 0.66 -5.66 -1.09
C MET A 21 -0.58 -4.97 -1.63
N VAL A 22 -0.42 -4.24 -2.72
CA VAL A 22 -1.55 -3.67 -3.45
C VAL A 22 -2.28 -4.78 -4.20
N VAL A 23 -3.58 -4.93 -3.92
CA VAL A 23 -4.46 -5.94 -4.55
C VAL A 23 -5.36 -5.35 -5.63
N ILE A 24 -5.69 -4.06 -5.53
CA ILE A 24 -6.47 -3.33 -6.54
C ILE A 24 -5.83 -1.97 -6.73
N ALA A 25 -5.43 -1.64 -7.95
CA ALA A 25 -4.88 -0.34 -8.32
C ALA A 25 -5.92 0.52 -9.08
N ASP A 26 -5.65 1.82 -9.15
CA ASP A 26 -6.33 2.74 -10.07
C ASP A 26 -7.86 2.89 -9.93
N VAL A 27 -8.36 2.80 -8.70
CA VAL A 27 -9.78 3.08 -8.44
C VAL A 27 -10.01 4.60 -8.46
N ALA A 28 -10.75 5.08 -9.45
CA ALA A 28 -11.09 6.50 -9.59
C ALA A 28 -11.96 6.98 -8.41
N ALA A 29 -11.49 8.01 -7.72
CA ALA A 29 -12.22 8.72 -6.68
C ALA A 29 -12.45 10.16 -7.09
N SER A 30 -13.45 10.81 -6.51
CA SER A 30 -13.79 12.22 -6.81
C SER A 30 -12.65 13.21 -6.56
N ASN A 31 -11.65 12.81 -5.77
CA ASN A 31 -10.51 13.62 -5.38
C ASN A 31 -9.14 12.99 -5.72
N GLY A 32 -9.11 11.91 -6.51
CA GLY A 32 -7.84 11.25 -6.85
C GLY A 32 -8.01 9.79 -7.21
N VAL A 33 -7.04 8.98 -6.82
CA VAL A 33 -6.98 7.55 -7.12
C VAL A 33 -6.73 6.78 -5.83
N ILE A 34 -7.43 5.66 -5.67
CA ILE A 34 -7.29 4.74 -4.54
C ILE A 34 -6.58 3.48 -5.01
N HIS A 35 -5.63 3.03 -4.20
CA HIS A 35 -4.99 1.71 -4.31
C HIS A 35 -5.34 0.91 -3.05
N ALA A 36 -6.02 -0.23 -3.21
CA ALA A 36 -6.41 -1.10 -2.11
C ALA A 36 -5.29 -2.08 -1.76
N ILE A 37 -5.10 -2.33 -0.46
CA ILE A 37 -4.08 -3.21 0.08
C ILE A 37 -4.72 -4.34 0.90
N ASP A 38 -4.01 -5.46 1.03
CA ASP A 38 -4.48 -6.66 1.71
C ASP A 38 -4.27 -6.66 3.24
N SER A 39 -3.41 -5.78 3.77
CA SER A 39 -3.12 -5.71 5.20
C SER A 39 -3.17 -4.29 5.76
N VAL A 40 -3.37 -4.20 7.07
CA VAL A 40 -3.51 -2.93 7.79
C VAL A 40 -2.12 -2.34 8.08
N VAL A 41 -1.90 -1.09 7.68
CA VAL A 41 -0.69 -0.33 7.99
C VAL A 41 -0.76 0.17 9.42
N MET A 42 0.17 -0.26 10.27
CA MET A 42 0.24 0.19 11.65
C MET A 42 1.13 1.44 11.78
N PRO A 43 0.73 2.44 12.60
CA PRO A 43 1.59 3.59 12.87
C PRO A 43 2.84 3.15 13.65
N ALA A 44 3.97 3.84 13.43
CA ALA A 44 5.04 3.84 14.43
C ALA A 44 4.55 4.71 15.57
N ASP A 45 4.61 4.17 16.78
CA ASP A 45 4.21 4.85 18.01
C ASP A 45 4.95 6.20 18.18
#